data_AF-A0A7Y6XQ35-F1
#
_entry.id   AF-A0A7Y6XQ35-F1
#
_cell.length_a   1.000
_cell.length_b   1.000
_cell.length_c   1.000
_cell.angle_alpha   90.00
_cell.angle_beta   90.00
_cell.angle_gamma   90.00
#
_symmetry.space_group_name_H-M   'P 1'
#
loop_
_entity.id
_entity.type
_entity.pdbx_description
1 polymer ?
#
loop_
_entity_poly.entity_id
_entity_poly.type
_entity_poly.pdbx_seq_one_letter_code
_entity_poly.pdbx_strand_id
1 'polypeptide(L)'
;MAKQPIIFTVDDDEQVLAAIRRDIRQQYRADYRVMSTTSAKEALEALKELKQMGEDVALFLSDQRMPEMSGVEFLEQARKLYPTAKRVLLTAYSDIEAAIKAINDVQLDYYLNKPWDPPEEKLYPTLNDLLDEWQINHIPAFRGIRIVGYQYSPKSHAVKDFLSGNLIPYQWLDVMNEPEAKELLELAELTDQHLPAVFFEDGSHLKSPSSVELGGKIGLSSKAAEKMYDVTIIGAGPAGMAAAVYGGSEGLKTLLIEKHAPGGQAGTSSRIENYLGFPKGLSGADLTQRAITQARRFGIEFLSPQSVVGVETQDNYKKVILENGEQIHTKAVIITTGVQYRKLEADGIDNYTGAGIYYGAATTEAHACRDKDVYIVGGGNSAGQAAMYLSNFAKNVYIVIRKPDLSSSMSQYLIDQLAGTENVSIVPHSAIEAAHGETHLECVSLKNLETEKVEKKPAGALLIFIGARPYTSWTG
;
A
#
# COMPACT_ATOMS: atom_id res chain seq x y z
N MET A 1 9.63 -11.60 8.73
CA MET A 1 10.22 -11.09 9.98
C MET A 1 11.07 -9.89 9.61
N ALA A 2 10.95 -8.76 10.32
CA ALA A 2 11.82 -7.61 10.08
C ALA A 2 13.28 -8.02 10.31
N LYS A 3 14.21 -7.61 9.42
CA LYS A 3 15.64 -7.86 9.65
C LYS A 3 16.09 -6.91 10.76
N GLN A 4 16.85 -7.44 11.71
CA GLN A 4 17.44 -6.64 12.80
C GLN A 4 18.34 -5.54 12.22
N PRO A 5 18.25 -4.29 12.73
CA PRO A 5 19.17 -3.23 12.34
C PRO A 5 20.62 -3.56 12.73
N ILE A 6 21.56 -2.92 12.06
CA ILE A 6 22.97 -3.32 12.09
C ILE A 6 23.77 -2.43 13.06
N ILE A 7 24.62 -3.05 13.86
CA ILE A 7 25.77 -2.38 14.50
C ILE A 7 27.01 -2.72 13.67
N PHE A 8 27.62 -1.71 13.06
CA PHE A 8 28.74 -1.88 12.13
C PHE A 8 30.03 -1.39 12.77
N THR A 9 31.03 -2.27 12.86
CA THR A 9 32.32 -2.01 13.51
C THR A 9 33.46 -2.03 12.49
N VAL A 10 34.38 -1.08 12.58
CA VAL A 10 35.58 -1.00 11.74
C VAL A 10 36.78 -0.69 12.61
N ASP A 11 37.78 -1.57 12.61
CA ASP A 11 39.05 -1.39 13.34
C ASP A 11 40.10 -2.24 12.61
N ASP A 12 41.24 -1.65 12.24
CA ASP A 12 42.30 -2.33 11.48
C ASP A 12 43.08 -3.35 12.34
N ASP A 13 43.00 -3.24 13.66
CA ASP A 13 43.56 -4.22 14.59
C ASP A 13 42.58 -5.40 14.81
N GLU A 14 42.94 -6.57 14.28
CA GLU A 14 42.13 -7.79 14.42
C GLU A 14 41.82 -8.17 15.87
N GLN A 15 42.73 -7.90 16.82
CA GLN A 15 42.51 -8.25 18.22
C GLN A 15 41.46 -7.33 18.85
N VAL A 16 41.54 -6.04 18.54
CA VAL A 16 40.57 -5.04 19.01
C VAL A 16 39.21 -5.29 18.37
N LEU A 17 39.18 -5.56 17.06
CA LEU A 17 37.95 -5.90 16.34
C LEU A 17 37.29 -7.18 16.89
N ALA A 18 38.08 -8.19 17.25
CA ALA A 18 37.58 -9.41 17.88
C ALA A 18 37.00 -9.16 19.28
N ALA A 19 37.66 -8.33 20.08
CA ALA A 19 37.19 -7.94 21.41
C ALA A 19 35.87 -7.16 21.33
N ILE A 20 35.80 -6.12 20.49
CA ILE A 20 34.59 -5.31 20.38
C ILE A 20 33.42 -6.11 19.80
N ARG A 21 33.68 -6.97 18.80
CA ARG A 21 32.66 -7.85 18.23
C ARG A 21 32.11 -8.83 19.27
N ARG A 22 32.96 -9.37 20.15
CA ARG A 22 32.55 -10.26 21.24
C ARG A 22 31.64 -9.52 22.21
N ASP A 23 32.07 -8.36 22.69
CA ASP A 23 31.35 -7.60 23.71
C ASP A 23 30.00 -7.09 23.17
N ILE A 24 29.96 -6.55 21.94
CA ILE A 24 28.70 -6.13 21.29
C ILE A 24 27.76 -7.32 21.08
N ARG A 25 28.27 -8.47 20.61
CA ARG A 25 27.42 -9.66 20.41
C ARG A 25 26.86 -10.20 21.71
N GLN A 26 27.62 -10.10 22.80
CA GLN A 26 27.17 -10.54 24.12
C GLN A 26 25.95 -9.74 24.57
N GLN A 27 25.95 -8.43 24.35
CA GLN A 27 24.89 -7.53 24.83
C GLN A 27 23.73 -7.34 23.83
N TYR A 28 24.01 -7.21 22.52
CA TYR A 28 23.04 -6.66 21.55
C TYR A 28 22.49 -7.65 20.51
N ARG A 29 22.93 -8.93 20.50
CA ARG A 29 22.53 -9.91 19.46
C ARG A 29 21.02 -10.21 19.38
N ALA A 30 20.28 -9.92 20.45
CA ALA A 30 18.83 -10.16 20.50
C ALA A 30 18.07 -9.18 19.58
N ASP A 31 18.58 -7.96 19.44
CA ASP A 31 17.90 -6.86 18.76
C ASP A 31 18.67 -6.35 17.53
N TYR A 32 19.98 -6.59 17.45
CA TYR A 32 20.85 -6.07 16.41
C TYR A 32 21.71 -7.15 15.73
N ARG A 33 21.94 -6.96 14.43
CA ARG A 33 22.93 -7.73 13.66
C ARG A 33 24.30 -7.07 13.75
N VAL A 34 25.31 -7.82 14.21
CA VAL A 34 26.68 -7.28 14.35
C VAL A 34 27.53 -7.60 13.12
N MET A 35 27.98 -6.56 12.42
CA MET A 35 28.90 -6.62 11.28
C MET A 35 30.23 -5.95 11.63
N SER A 36 31.32 -6.48 11.09
CA SER A 36 32.69 -6.07 11.43
C SER A 36 33.63 -6.28 10.25
N THR A 37 34.52 -5.33 9.95
CA THR A 37 35.63 -5.49 9.00
C THR A 37 36.87 -4.74 9.48
N THR A 38 38.04 -5.13 8.98
CA THR A 38 39.33 -4.46 9.24
C THR A 38 39.65 -3.36 8.24
N SER A 39 38.86 -3.21 7.17
CA SER A 39 39.09 -2.19 6.14
C SER A 39 37.93 -1.21 6.05
N ALA A 40 38.25 0.09 6.13
CA ALA A 40 37.29 1.16 5.90
C ALA A 40 36.74 1.18 4.46
N LYS A 41 37.53 0.77 3.45
CA LYS A 41 37.06 0.69 2.06
C LYS A 41 36.05 -0.44 1.88
N GLU A 42 36.35 -1.62 2.41
CA GLU A 42 35.41 -2.74 2.40
C GLU A 42 34.13 -2.39 3.16
N ALA A 43 34.24 -1.66 4.28
CA ALA A 43 33.09 -1.17 5.01
C ALA A 43 32.20 -0.29 4.13
N LEU A 44 32.77 0.68 3.39
CA LEU A 44 32.00 1.57 2.52
C LEU A 44 31.31 0.82 1.36
N GLU A 45 31.97 -0.16 0.75
CA GLU A 45 31.32 -0.99 -0.29
C GLU A 45 30.18 -1.82 0.30
N ALA A 46 30.40 -2.45 1.47
CA ALA A 46 29.34 -3.18 2.16
C ALA A 46 28.15 -2.26 2.53
N LEU A 47 28.39 -1.00 2.91
CA LEU A 47 27.32 -0.05 3.21
C LEU A 47 26.48 0.31 1.99
N LYS A 48 27.07 0.37 0.79
CA LYS A 48 26.30 0.58 -0.45
C LYS A 48 25.39 -0.62 -0.74
N GLU A 49 25.90 -1.83 -0.60
CA GLU A 49 25.09 -3.06 -0.79
C GLU A 49 23.96 -3.14 0.25
N LEU A 50 24.25 -2.85 1.52
CA LEU A 50 23.24 -2.82 2.59
C LEU A 50 22.15 -1.78 2.31
N LYS A 51 22.53 -0.62 1.76
CA LYS A 51 21.58 0.43 1.39
C LYS A 51 20.66 -0.01 0.26
N GLN A 52 21.22 -0.66 -0.77
CA GLN A 52 20.45 -1.24 -1.87
C GLN A 52 19.47 -2.31 -1.40
N MET A 53 19.84 -3.11 -0.39
CA MET A 53 18.97 -4.12 0.21
C MET A 53 17.93 -3.57 1.21
N GLY A 54 17.88 -2.24 1.43
CA GLY A 54 16.96 -1.63 2.40
C GLY A 54 17.23 -2.08 3.85
N GLU A 55 18.50 -2.31 4.19
CA GLU A 55 18.92 -2.63 5.55
C GLU A 55 19.35 -1.37 6.31
N ASP A 56 18.89 -1.27 7.55
CA ASP A 56 19.16 -0.15 8.44
C ASP A 56 20.43 -0.39 9.26
N VAL A 57 21.26 0.65 9.37
CA VAL A 57 22.38 0.68 10.30
C VAL A 57 22.01 1.61 11.46
N ALA A 58 22.07 1.09 12.67
CA ALA A 58 21.74 1.84 13.88
C ALA A 58 22.93 2.61 14.42
N LEU A 59 24.12 1.98 14.38
CA LEU A 59 25.31 2.49 15.03
C LEU A 59 26.56 2.09 14.26
N PHE A 60 27.46 3.04 14.07
CA PHE A 60 28.83 2.84 13.63
C PHE A 60 29.80 2.96 14.80
N LEU A 61 30.77 2.04 14.86
CA LEU A 61 31.93 2.08 15.74
C LEU A 61 33.18 2.02 14.87
N SER A 62 33.97 3.08 14.83
CA SER A 62 35.19 3.13 14.01
C SER A 62 36.42 3.47 14.84
N ASP A 63 37.51 2.76 14.62
CA ASP A 63 38.81 3.23 15.07
C ASP A 63 39.20 4.53 14.39
N GLN A 64 39.93 5.39 15.11
CA GLN A 64 40.41 6.65 14.57
C GLN A 64 41.60 6.49 13.61
N ARG A 65 42.54 5.59 13.89
CA ARG A 65 43.84 5.48 13.20
C ARG A 65 43.91 4.21 12.36
N MET A 66 43.25 4.23 11.21
CA MET A 66 43.35 3.14 10.24
C MET A 66 44.27 3.52 9.06
N PRO A 67 45.02 2.57 8.46
CA PRO A 67 46.07 2.84 7.47
C PRO A 67 45.62 3.52 6.17
N GLU A 68 44.38 3.28 5.72
CA GLU A 68 43.89 3.75 4.42
C GLU A 68 43.03 5.02 4.50
N MET A 69 42.33 5.21 5.62
CA MET A 69 41.31 6.23 5.83
C MET A 69 41.12 6.38 7.33
N SER A 70 41.09 7.60 7.85
CA SER A 70 40.82 7.80 9.27
C SER A 70 39.36 7.43 9.62
N GLY A 71 39.11 7.10 10.88
CA GLY A 71 37.73 6.79 11.33
C GLY A 71 36.76 7.93 11.09
N VAL A 72 37.23 9.17 11.27
CA VAL A 72 36.43 10.37 11.00
C VAL A 72 36.06 10.48 9.52
N GLU A 73 37.00 10.26 8.60
CA GLU A 73 36.71 10.27 7.15
C GLU A 73 35.76 9.15 6.74
N PHE A 74 35.89 7.98 7.36
CA PHE A 74 34.96 6.87 7.16
C PHE A 74 33.54 7.25 7.62
N LEU A 75 33.40 7.77 8.84
CA LEU A 75 32.11 8.14 9.42
C LEU A 75 31.44 9.29 8.65
N GLU A 76 32.22 10.22 8.09
CA GLU A 76 31.70 11.28 7.22
C GLU A 76 31.08 10.72 5.94
N GLN A 77 31.72 9.72 5.32
CA GLN A 77 31.19 9.05 4.14
C GLN A 77 30.01 8.14 4.47
N ALA A 78 30.08 7.39 5.57
CA ALA A 78 29.00 6.55 6.05
C ALA A 78 27.73 7.37 6.33
N ARG A 79 27.86 8.59 6.87
CA ARG A 79 26.75 9.54 7.09
C ARG A 79 25.99 9.86 5.80
N LYS A 80 26.67 9.97 4.66
CA LYS A 80 26.00 10.25 3.37
C LYS A 80 25.05 9.11 2.97
N LEU A 81 25.33 7.88 3.38
CA LEU A 81 24.51 6.70 3.11
C LEU A 81 23.45 6.48 4.20
N TYR A 82 23.83 6.70 5.46
CA TYR A 82 23.04 6.46 6.67
C TYR A 82 23.05 7.68 7.59
N PRO A 83 22.28 8.74 7.27
CA PRO A 83 22.35 10.01 7.98
C PRO A 83 21.84 9.95 9.42
N THR A 84 20.93 9.01 9.72
CA THR A 84 20.31 8.82 11.03
C THR A 84 21.08 7.88 11.94
N ALA A 85 22.03 7.10 11.42
CA ALA A 85 22.83 6.18 12.21
C ALA A 85 23.73 6.94 13.20
N LYS A 86 23.82 6.41 14.41
CA LYS A 86 24.70 6.95 15.45
C LYS A 86 26.15 6.64 15.13
N ARG A 87 27.07 7.54 15.46
CA ARG A 87 28.49 7.46 15.09
C ARG A 87 29.36 7.59 16.32
N VAL A 88 30.10 6.53 16.61
CA VAL A 88 31.02 6.46 17.75
C VAL A 88 32.44 6.23 17.24
N LEU A 89 33.36 7.06 17.71
CA LEU A 89 34.78 6.94 17.41
C LEU A 89 35.51 6.24 18.56
N LEU A 90 36.33 5.23 18.25
CA LEU A 90 37.20 4.56 19.21
C LEU A 90 38.59 5.22 19.15
N THR A 91 39.09 5.70 20.29
CA THR A 91 40.32 6.48 20.35
C THR A 91 41.29 5.94 21.40
N ALA A 92 42.59 6.15 21.18
CA ALA A 92 43.59 6.04 22.23
C ALA A 92 43.76 7.41 22.94
N TYR A 93 44.37 7.41 24.14
CA TYR A 93 44.60 8.63 24.94
C TYR A 93 45.30 9.78 24.19
N SER A 94 46.08 9.47 23.14
CA SER A 94 46.81 10.45 22.33
C SER A 94 45.93 11.23 21.33
N ASP A 95 44.66 10.86 21.15
CA ASP A 95 43.83 11.35 20.03
C ASP A 95 42.63 12.22 20.50
N ILE A 96 42.62 12.63 21.77
CA ILE A 96 41.51 13.37 22.39
C ILE A 96 41.24 14.71 21.69
N GLU A 97 42.27 15.48 21.33
CA GLU A 97 42.09 16.76 20.63
C GLU A 97 41.51 16.58 19.22
N ALA A 98 41.92 15.51 18.52
CA ALA A 98 41.38 15.17 17.21
C ALA A 98 39.90 14.72 17.31
N ALA A 99 39.54 13.97 18.35
CA ALA A 99 38.17 13.57 18.63
C ALA A 99 37.26 14.76 18.96
N ILE A 100 37.73 15.72 19.76
CA ILE A 100 36.99 16.95 20.10
C ILE A 100 36.71 17.78 18.84
N LYS A 101 37.71 17.92 17.95
CA LYS A 101 37.51 18.62 16.69
C LYS A 101 36.49 17.91 15.79
N ALA A 102 36.55 16.58 15.72
CA ALA A 102 35.63 15.78 14.92
C ALA A 102 34.17 15.81 15.43
N ILE A 103 33.92 15.97 16.73
CA ILE A 103 32.56 16.20 17.26
C ILE A 103 31.96 17.47 16.65
N ASN A 104 32.72 18.56 16.63
CA ASN A 104 32.24 19.86 16.15
C ASN A 104 32.12 19.92 14.62
N ASP A 105 33.06 19.32 13.89
CA ASP A 105 33.14 19.42 12.43
C ASP A 105 32.36 18.31 11.70
N VAL A 106 32.28 17.09 12.26
CA VAL A 106 31.78 15.88 11.59
C VAL A 106 30.51 15.30 12.26
N GLN A 107 30.00 15.95 13.32
CA GLN A 107 28.79 15.52 14.05
C GLN A 107 28.88 14.07 14.55
N LEU A 108 30.01 13.70 15.15
CA LEU A 108 30.10 12.46 15.92
C LEU A 108 29.14 12.52 17.09
N ASP A 109 28.47 11.40 17.37
CA ASP A 109 27.54 11.30 18.50
C ASP A 109 28.29 11.05 19.81
N TYR A 110 29.41 10.31 19.78
CA TYR A 110 30.28 10.09 20.95
C TYR A 110 31.70 9.62 20.57
N TYR A 111 32.64 9.63 21.54
CA TYR A 111 33.93 8.94 21.42
C TYR A 111 34.21 8.08 22.66
N LEU A 112 34.81 6.90 22.46
CA LEU A 112 35.15 5.95 23.51
C LEU A 112 36.65 5.68 23.53
N ASN A 113 37.23 5.63 24.73
CA ASN A 113 38.65 5.36 24.90
C ASN A 113 38.95 3.86 24.99
N LYS A 114 39.99 3.42 24.26
CA LYS A 114 40.58 2.09 24.37
C LYS A 114 41.59 2.06 25.54
N PRO A 115 41.61 1.02 26.40
CA PRO A 115 40.67 -0.11 26.46
C PRO A 115 39.40 0.22 27.26
N TRP A 116 38.28 -0.41 26.90
CA TRP A 116 36.95 -0.21 27.51
C TRP A 116 36.58 -1.27 28.56
N ASP A 117 37.56 -1.95 29.15
CA ASP A 117 37.34 -2.94 30.21
C ASP A 117 37.14 -2.25 31.58
N PRO A 118 36.09 -2.60 32.37
CA PRO A 118 35.00 -3.51 32.03
C PRO A 118 33.94 -2.87 31.10
N PRO A 119 33.42 -3.61 30.10
CA PRO A 119 32.49 -3.06 29.11
C PRO A 119 31.14 -2.64 29.72
N GLU A 120 30.73 -3.25 30.83
CA GLU A 120 29.51 -2.90 31.56
C GLU A 120 29.51 -1.47 32.09
N GLU A 121 30.69 -0.91 32.37
CA GLU A 121 30.85 0.44 32.90
C GLU A 121 31.21 1.46 31.81
N LYS A 122 32.01 1.04 30.81
CA LYS A 122 32.65 1.96 29.86
C LYS A 122 32.12 1.90 28.43
N LEU A 123 31.48 0.80 28.03
CA LEU A 123 31.01 0.59 26.66
C LEU A 123 29.47 0.59 26.59
N TYR A 124 28.82 -0.32 27.31
CA TYR A 124 27.38 -0.56 27.17
C TYR A 124 26.50 0.64 27.54
N PRO A 125 26.76 1.39 28.63
CA PRO A 125 25.90 2.53 28.99
C PRO A 125 25.80 3.56 27.86
N THR A 126 26.94 3.93 27.28
CA THR A 126 27.00 4.87 26.15
C THR A 126 26.29 4.33 24.92
N LEU A 127 26.52 3.06 24.57
CA LEU A 127 25.88 2.49 23.39
C LEU A 127 24.37 2.33 23.57
N ASN A 128 23.90 2.01 24.78
CA ASN A 128 22.47 1.93 25.10
C ASN A 128 21.80 3.28 24.88
N ASP A 129 22.34 4.36 25.45
CA ASP A 129 21.76 5.70 25.33
C ASP A 129 21.63 6.11 23.84
N LEU A 130 22.68 5.86 23.05
CA LEU A 130 22.68 6.17 21.62
C LEU A 130 21.71 5.31 20.82
N LEU A 131 21.64 4.00 21.11
CA LEU A 131 20.74 3.08 20.43
C LEU A 131 19.27 3.33 20.80
N ASP A 132 18.98 3.69 22.05
CA ASP A 132 17.65 4.10 22.50
C ASP A 132 17.21 5.39 21.80
N GLU A 133 18.10 6.39 21.74
CA GLU A 133 17.84 7.63 21.01
C GLU A 133 17.64 7.38 19.50
N TRP A 134 18.41 6.45 18.93
CA TRP A 134 18.21 6.01 17.55
C TRP A 134 16.83 5.36 17.40
N GLN A 135 16.46 4.41 18.25
CA GLN A 135 15.16 3.71 18.18
C GLN A 135 13.97 4.67 18.29
N ILE A 136 14.05 5.69 19.16
CA ILE A 136 12.99 6.69 19.33
C ILE A 136 12.77 7.50 18.05
N ASN A 137 13.86 7.84 17.35
CA ASN A 137 13.82 8.66 16.14
C ASN A 137 13.82 7.82 14.84
N HIS A 138 14.02 6.52 14.94
CA HIS A 138 14.11 5.62 13.81
C HIS A 138 12.71 5.28 13.31
N ILE A 139 12.43 5.73 12.09
CA ILE A 139 11.30 5.26 11.30
C ILE A 139 11.87 4.13 10.44
N PRO A 140 11.51 2.85 10.67
CA PRO A 140 11.97 1.75 9.84
C PRO A 140 11.68 2.03 8.37
N ALA A 141 12.66 1.78 7.50
CA ALA A 141 12.43 1.89 6.07
C ALA A 141 11.25 0.98 5.70
N PHE A 142 10.24 1.54 5.03
CA PHE A 142 9.07 0.75 4.62
C PHE A 142 9.54 -0.45 3.79
N ARG A 143 9.18 -1.66 4.21
CA ARG A 143 9.44 -2.88 3.45
C ARG A 143 8.13 -3.36 2.86
N GLY A 144 8.10 -3.40 1.54
CA GLY A 144 6.92 -3.76 0.77
C GLY A 144 6.96 -3.15 -0.61
N ILE A 145 5.83 -3.22 -1.30
CA ILE A 145 5.67 -2.62 -2.62
C ILE A 145 5.58 -1.11 -2.47
N ARG A 146 6.38 -0.37 -3.23
CA ARG A 146 6.27 1.10 -3.34
C ARG A 146 5.69 1.47 -4.69
N ILE A 147 4.78 2.43 -4.72
CA ILE A 147 4.21 2.98 -5.95
C ILE A 147 4.63 4.44 -6.02
N VAL A 148 5.34 4.80 -7.09
CA VAL A 148 5.68 6.17 -7.41
C VAL A 148 4.81 6.65 -8.56
N GLY A 149 4.17 7.81 -8.41
CA GLY A 149 3.39 8.40 -9.50
C GLY A 149 2.77 9.74 -9.11
N TYR A 150 1.91 10.27 -9.98
CA TYR A 150 1.11 11.46 -9.68
C TYR A 150 -0.16 11.09 -8.93
N GLN A 151 -0.51 11.89 -7.92
CA GLN A 151 -1.73 11.70 -7.10
C GLN A 151 -3.01 11.70 -7.94
N TYR A 152 -3.10 12.59 -8.93
CA TYR A 152 -4.25 12.70 -9.82
C TYR A 152 -3.96 12.09 -11.20
N SER A 153 -3.68 10.79 -11.21
CA SER A 153 -3.48 10.03 -12.44
C SER A 153 -4.37 8.80 -12.44
N PRO A 154 -5.18 8.59 -13.49
CA PRO A 154 -6.02 7.39 -13.60
C PRO A 154 -5.20 6.10 -13.56
N LYS A 155 -3.98 6.12 -14.11
CA LYS A 155 -3.07 4.97 -14.07
C LYS A 155 -2.59 4.70 -12.64
N SER A 156 -2.20 5.74 -11.89
CA SER A 156 -1.81 5.60 -10.48
C SER A 156 -2.96 5.04 -9.65
N HIS A 157 -4.18 5.56 -9.86
CA HIS A 157 -5.39 5.06 -9.20
C HIS A 157 -5.61 3.56 -9.50
N ALA A 158 -5.50 3.13 -10.76
CA ALA A 158 -5.70 1.74 -11.14
C ALA A 158 -4.73 0.77 -10.42
N VAL A 159 -3.44 1.14 -10.29
CA VAL A 159 -2.44 0.33 -9.56
C VAL A 159 -2.76 0.28 -8.06
N LYS A 160 -3.04 1.44 -7.44
CA LYS A 160 -3.42 1.55 -6.02
C LYS A 160 -4.66 0.74 -5.70
N ASP A 161 -5.67 0.85 -6.54
CA ASP A 161 -6.95 0.15 -6.39
C ASP A 161 -6.77 -1.36 -6.56
N PHE A 162 -5.97 -1.80 -7.53
CA PHE A 162 -5.66 -3.22 -7.73
C PHE A 162 -4.95 -3.85 -6.52
N LEU A 163 -3.92 -3.19 -5.98
CA LEU A 163 -3.18 -3.70 -4.81
C LEU A 163 -4.05 -3.65 -3.55
N SER A 164 -4.78 -2.56 -3.34
CA SER A 164 -5.74 -2.42 -2.22
C SER A 164 -6.80 -3.52 -2.27
N GLY A 165 -7.39 -3.76 -3.44
CA GLY A 165 -8.42 -4.78 -3.64
C GLY A 165 -7.91 -6.20 -3.39
N ASN A 166 -6.66 -6.49 -3.79
CA ASN A 166 -6.00 -7.77 -3.52
C ASN A 166 -5.41 -7.86 -2.09
N LEU A 167 -5.68 -6.87 -1.24
CA LEU A 167 -5.22 -6.80 0.16
C LEU A 167 -3.69 -6.85 0.28
N ILE A 168 -2.99 -6.29 -0.71
CA ILE A 168 -1.54 -6.20 -0.74
C ILE A 168 -1.12 -4.82 -0.22
N PRO A 169 -0.40 -4.76 0.91
CA PRO A 169 0.05 -3.49 1.46
C PRO A 169 1.09 -2.85 0.52
N TYR A 170 1.00 -1.53 0.39
CA TYR A 170 1.96 -0.74 -0.38
C TYR A 170 2.15 0.64 0.25
N GLN A 171 3.26 1.28 -0.09
CA GLN A 171 3.52 2.69 0.18
C GLN A 171 3.27 3.50 -1.10
N TRP A 172 2.48 4.56 -0.98
CA TRP A 172 2.28 5.52 -2.07
C TRP A 172 3.26 6.68 -1.90
N LEU A 173 3.97 7.03 -2.97
CA LEU A 173 4.90 8.14 -3.04
C LEU A 173 4.49 9.07 -4.18
N ASP A 174 4.05 10.28 -3.85
CA ASP A 174 3.70 11.29 -4.84
C ASP A 174 4.96 11.98 -5.36
N VAL A 175 5.24 11.83 -6.65
CA VAL A 175 6.45 12.39 -7.30
C VAL A 175 6.58 13.90 -7.14
N MET A 176 5.47 14.60 -6.92
CA MET A 176 5.47 16.06 -6.75
C MET A 176 5.86 16.50 -5.35
N ASN A 177 5.55 15.70 -4.34
CA ASN A 177 5.58 16.12 -2.94
C ASN A 177 6.62 15.35 -2.11
N GLU A 178 7.05 14.17 -2.55
CA GLU A 178 7.94 13.28 -1.81
C GLU A 178 9.34 13.22 -2.45
N PRO A 179 10.41 13.69 -1.77
CA PRO A 179 11.78 13.59 -2.28
C PRO A 179 12.23 12.15 -2.54
N GLU A 180 11.81 11.21 -1.68
CA GLU A 180 12.09 9.77 -1.81
C GLU A 180 11.61 9.22 -3.17
N ALA A 181 10.51 9.76 -3.70
CA ALA A 181 9.99 9.36 -5.02
C ALA A 181 11.01 9.66 -6.13
N LYS A 182 11.66 10.81 -6.08
CA LYS A 182 12.64 11.23 -7.10
C LYS A 182 13.92 10.41 -7.00
N GLU A 183 14.40 10.17 -5.78
CA GLU A 183 15.57 9.30 -5.54
C GLU A 183 15.36 7.88 -6.11
N LEU A 184 14.17 7.30 -5.89
CA LEU A 184 13.84 5.98 -6.45
C LEU A 184 13.79 5.97 -7.98
N LEU A 185 13.29 7.03 -8.60
CA LEU A 185 13.26 7.16 -10.06
C LEU A 185 14.67 7.31 -10.64
N GLU A 186 15.52 8.12 -10.01
CA GLU A 186 16.92 8.31 -10.41
C GLU A 186 17.72 6.99 -10.31
N LEU A 187 17.60 6.28 -9.18
CA LEU A 187 18.27 5.00 -8.98
C LEU A 187 17.84 3.92 -9.99
N ALA A 188 16.61 3.98 -10.49
CA ALA A 188 16.07 3.04 -11.47
C ALA A 188 16.14 3.55 -12.93
N GLU A 189 16.78 4.70 -13.16
CA GLU A 189 16.88 5.35 -14.48
C GLU A 189 15.50 5.55 -15.15
N LEU A 190 14.50 5.95 -14.36
CA LEU A 190 13.13 6.19 -14.81
C LEU A 190 12.83 7.68 -14.88
N THR A 191 12.17 8.09 -15.96
CA THR A 191 11.56 9.42 -16.11
C THR A 191 10.03 9.37 -15.97
N ASP A 192 9.39 10.54 -15.90
CA ASP A 192 7.94 10.72 -15.73
C ASP A 192 7.07 9.93 -16.74
N GLN A 193 7.60 9.65 -17.93
CA GLN A 193 6.90 8.87 -18.96
C GLN A 193 6.62 7.41 -18.55
N HIS A 194 7.33 6.90 -17.54
CA HIS A 194 7.20 5.53 -17.04
C HIS A 194 6.21 5.41 -15.88
N LEU A 195 5.65 6.52 -15.40
CA LEU A 195 4.76 6.55 -14.25
C LEU A 195 3.35 6.00 -14.58
N PRO A 196 2.69 5.32 -13.61
CA PRO A 196 3.19 4.98 -12.29
C PRO A 196 4.24 3.85 -12.35
N ALA A 197 5.30 3.98 -11.55
CA ALA A 197 6.31 2.95 -11.38
C ALA A 197 6.04 2.16 -10.09
N VAL A 198 6.20 0.84 -10.14
CA VAL A 198 6.00 -0.04 -8.98
C VAL A 198 7.31 -0.73 -8.65
N PHE A 199 7.79 -0.54 -7.42
CA PHE A 199 9.05 -1.08 -6.91
C PHE A 199 8.77 -2.21 -5.93
N PHE A 200 9.55 -3.29 -6.02
CA PHE A 200 9.38 -4.50 -5.22
C PHE A 200 10.54 -4.70 -4.25
N GLU A 201 10.32 -5.53 -3.23
CA GLU A 201 11.33 -5.86 -2.21
C GLU A 201 12.57 -6.55 -2.79
N ASP A 202 12.45 -7.21 -3.94
CA ASP A 202 13.56 -7.87 -4.65
C ASP A 202 14.43 -6.89 -5.46
N GLY A 203 14.16 -5.58 -5.37
CA GLY A 203 14.87 -4.52 -6.09
C GLY A 203 14.41 -4.31 -7.54
N SER A 204 13.55 -5.20 -8.06
CA SER A 204 12.98 -5.02 -9.39
C SER A 204 11.87 -3.97 -9.41
N HIS A 205 11.52 -3.51 -10.61
CA HIS A 205 10.43 -2.55 -10.80
C HIS A 205 9.65 -2.83 -12.09
N LEU A 206 8.40 -2.34 -12.12
CA LEU A 206 7.54 -2.33 -13.31
C LEU A 206 7.19 -0.88 -13.70
N LYS A 207 7.06 -0.64 -15.01
CA LYS A 207 6.79 0.68 -15.60
C LYS A 207 5.36 0.71 -16.12
N SER A 208 4.49 1.53 -15.52
CA SER A 208 3.06 1.64 -15.87
C SER A 208 2.38 0.25 -16.09
N PRO A 209 2.50 -0.69 -15.14
CA PRO A 209 2.08 -2.08 -15.36
C PRO A 209 0.57 -2.23 -15.55
N SER A 210 0.18 -3.22 -16.35
CA SER A 210 -1.18 -3.76 -16.36
C SER A 210 -1.45 -4.57 -15.09
N SER A 211 -2.74 -4.79 -14.77
CA SER A 211 -3.15 -5.63 -13.64
C SER A 211 -2.61 -7.06 -13.76
N VAL A 212 -2.50 -7.60 -14.97
CA VAL A 212 -1.98 -8.96 -15.20
C VAL A 212 -0.48 -9.04 -14.92
N GLU A 213 0.30 -8.07 -15.39
CA GLU A 213 1.74 -8.00 -15.10
C GLU A 213 2.01 -7.83 -13.60
N LEU A 214 1.26 -6.93 -12.95
CA LEU A 214 1.36 -6.70 -11.52
C LEU A 214 0.93 -7.92 -10.72
N GLY A 215 -0.17 -8.56 -11.11
CA GLY A 215 -0.66 -9.80 -10.51
C GLY A 215 0.35 -10.95 -10.59
N GLY A 216 0.98 -11.14 -11.75
CA GLY A 216 2.05 -12.14 -11.90
C GLY A 216 3.25 -11.84 -11.01
N LYS A 217 3.64 -10.56 -10.87
CA LYS A 217 4.79 -10.16 -10.05
C LYS A 217 4.56 -10.34 -8.54
N ILE A 218 3.32 -10.23 -8.08
CA ILE A 218 2.92 -10.47 -6.68
C ILE A 218 2.47 -11.92 -6.40
N GLY A 219 2.67 -12.82 -7.37
CA GLY A 219 2.44 -14.26 -7.20
C GLY A 219 0.99 -14.70 -7.34
N LEU A 220 0.11 -13.91 -7.96
CA LEU A 220 -1.22 -14.37 -8.34
C LEU A 220 -1.13 -15.29 -9.57
N SER A 221 -1.98 -16.32 -9.61
CA SER A 221 -2.02 -17.25 -10.74
C SER A 221 -2.83 -16.68 -11.90
N SER A 222 -2.22 -16.66 -13.08
CA SER A 222 -2.85 -16.27 -14.34
C SER A 222 -3.10 -17.45 -15.28
N LYS A 223 -2.79 -18.68 -14.85
CA LYS A 223 -2.99 -19.90 -15.65
C LYS A 223 -3.72 -20.96 -14.86
N ALA A 224 -4.60 -21.67 -15.56
CA ALA A 224 -5.30 -22.83 -15.02
C ALA A 224 -4.35 -24.05 -14.91
N ALA A 225 -4.37 -24.72 -13.78
CA ALA A 225 -3.57 -25.92 -13.53
C ALA A 225 -4.19 -27.19 -14.15
N GLU A 226 -5.52 -27.24 -14.23
CA GLU A 226 -6.26 -28.41 -14.70
C GLU A 226 -6.73 -28.24 -16.14
N LYS A 227 -6.74 -29.35 -16.88
CA LYS A 227 -7.31 -29.38 -18.24
C LYS A 227 -8.83 -29.39 -18.25
N MET A 228 -9.46 -29.76 -17.13
CA MET A 228 -10.91 -29.94 -17.00
C MET A 228 -11.34 -29.73 -15.55
N TYR A 229 -12.33 -28.85 -15.36
CA TYR A 229 -12.94 -28.58 -14.05
C TYR A 229 -14.33 -29.21 -13.93
N ASP A 230 -14.75 -29.50 -12.70
CA ASP A 230 -16.13 -29.90 -12.43
C ASP A 230 -17.04 -28.68 -12.43
N VAL A 231 -16.58 -27.58 -11.84
CA VAL A 231 -17.32 -26.31 -11.78
C VAL A 231 -16.38 -25.12 -11.92
N THR A 232 -16.76 -24.18 -12.78
CA THR A 232 -16.09 -22.89 -12.92
C THR A 232 -17.02 -21.77 -12.50
N ILE A 233 -16.54 -20.92 -11.61
CA ILE A 233 -17.30 -19.80 -11.04
C ILE A 233 -16.68 -18.51 -11.56
N ILE A 234 -17.52 -17.61 -12.07
CA ILE A 234 -17.07 -16.37 -12.72
C ILE A 234 -17.50 -15.18 -11.87
N GLY A 235 -16.52 -14.53 -11.24
CA GLY A 235 -16.68 -13.42 -10.31
C GLY A 235 -16.50 -13.85 -8.85
N ALA A 236 -15.53 -13.29 -8.16
CA ALA A 236 -15.15 -13.62 -6.78
C ALA A 236 -15.75 -12.66 -5.74
N GLY A 237 -16.97 -12.17 -5.97
CA GLY A 237 -17.77 -11.51 -4.92
C GLY A 237 -18.28 -12.51 -3.88
N PRO A 238 -19.06 -12.07 -2.86
CA PRO A 238 -19.55 -12.96 -1.80
C PRO A 238 -20.31 -14.19 -2.31
N ALA A 239 -21.09 -14.04 -3.38
CA ALA A 239 -21.80 -15.15 -4.02
C ALA A 239 -20.84 -16.18 -4.63
N GLY A 240 -19.82 -15.73 -5.37
CA GLY A 240 -18.85 -16.61 -6.00
C GLY A 240 -17.94 -17.29 -4.99
N MET A 241 -17.51 -16.56 -3.96
CA MET A 241 -16.71 -17.13 -2.86
C MET A 241 -17.50 -18.20 -2.08
N ALA A 242 -18.78 -17.95 -1.79
CA ALA A 242 -19.63 -18.95 -1.14
C ALA A 242 -19.80 -20.19 -2.03
N ALA A 243 -20.13 -20.00 -3.32
CA ALA A 243 -20.25 -21.11 -4.27
C ALA A 243 -18.95 -21.92 -4.38
N ALA A 244 -17.80 -21.24 -4.36
CA ALA A 244 -16.49 -21.87 -4.45
C ALA A 244 -16.24 -22.75 -3.22
N VAL A 245 -16.44 -22.19 -2.02
CA VAL A 245 -16.29 -22.93 -0.76
C VAL A 245 -17.14 -24.20 -0.73
N TYR A 246 -18.39 -24.13 -1.16
CA TYR A 246 -19.27 -25.31 -1.24
C TYR A 246 -18.81 -26.29 -2.32
N GLY A 247 -18.34 -25.82 -3.48
CA GLY A 247 -17.77 -26.70 -4.51
C GLY A 247 -16.55 -27.47 -4.00
N GLY A 248 -15.61 -26.76 -3.36
CA GLY A 248 -14.42 -27.36 -2.77
C GLY A 248 -14.71 -28.29 -1.59
N SER A 249 -15.70 -27.99 -0.75
CA SER A 249 -16.05 -28.84 0.39
C SER A 249 -16.63 -30.20 -0.03
N GLU A 250 -17.31 -30.25 -1.17
CA GLU A 250 -17.82 -31.49 -1.78
C GLU A 250 -16.77 -32.22 -2.63
N GLY A 251 -15.52 -31.73 -2.65
CA GLY A 251 -14.41 -32.37 -3.36
C GLY A 251 -14.40 -32.15 -4.88
N LEU A 252 -15.16 -31.16 -5.39
CA LEU A 252 -15.16 -30.82 -6.81
C LEU A 252 -13.89 -30.08 -7.22
N LYS A 253 -13.37 -30.37 -8.41
CA LYS A 253 -12.34 -29.54 -9.05
C LYS A 253 -12.94 -28.18 -9.40
N THR A 254 -12.73 -27.20 -8.54
CA THR A 254 -13.40 -25.90 -8.57
C THR A 254 -12.43 -24.80 -8.96
N LEU A 255 -12.75 -24.07 -10.03
CA LEU A 255 -12.03 -22.87 -10.47
C LEU A 255 -12.86 -21.62 -10.18
N LEU A 256 -12.25 -20.62 -9.55
CA LEU A 256 -12.83 -19.28 -9.38
C LEU A 256 -12.04 -18.26 -10.20
N ILE A 257 -12.70 -17.61 -11.16
CA ILE A 257 -12.11 -16.62 -12.06
C ILE A 257 -12.55 -15.23 -11.62
N GLU A 258 -11.60 -14.32 -11.44
CA GLU A 258 -11.84 -12.93 -11.05
C GLU A 258 -11.02 -11.96 -11.90
N LYS A 259 -11.66 -10.88 -12.37
CA LYS A 259 -11.04 -9.90 -13.26
C LYS A 259 -10.16 -8.87 -12.54
N HIS A 260 -10.44 -8.58 -11.28
CA HIS A 260 -9.77 -7.51 -10.53
C HIS A 260 -9.18 -8.02 -9.22
N ALA A 261 -10.04 -8.23 -8.24
CA ALA A 261 -9.67 -8.73 -6.92
C ALA A 261 -10.86 -9.45 -6.27
N PRO A 262 -10.62 -10.50 -5.46
CA PRO A 262 -11.69 -11.13 -4.70
C PRO A 262 -12.38 -10.15 -3.73
N GLY A 263 -13.61 -10.45 -3.37
CA GLY A 263 -14.45 -9.65 -2.48
C GLY A 263 -15.56 -8.87 -3.19
N GLY A 264 -15.37 -8.56 -4.47
CA GLY A 264 -16.32 -7.77 -5.26
C GLY A 264 -16.71 -6.46 -4.58
N GLN A 265 -17.97 -6.05 -4.75
CA GLN A 265 -18.50 -4.80 -4.16
C GLN A 265 -18.49 -4.77 -2.63
N ALA A 266 -18.63 -5.91 -1.97
CA ALA A 266 -18.59 -5.96 -0.51
C ALA A 266 -17.16 -5.72 -0.01
N GLY A 267 -16.15 -6.19 -0.76
CA GLY A 267 -14.73 -6.05 -0.41
C GLY A 267 -14.27 -4.60 -0.29
N THR A 268 -14.86 -3.67 -1.06
CA THR A 268 -14.51 -2.24 -1.03
C THR A 268 -15.23 -1.45 0.07
N SER A 269 -16.09 -2.10 0.85
CA SER A 269 -16.83 -1.45 1.93
C SER A 269 -15.92 -1.17 3.12
N SER A 270 -15.92 0.08 3.61
CA SER A 270 -15.22 0.46 4.85
C SER A 270 -15.75 -0.30 6.06
N ARG A 271 -17.07 -0.54 6.10
CA ARG A 271 -17.75 -1.21 7.21
C ARG A 271 -19.07 -1.84 6.77
N ILE A 272 -19.30 -3.07 7.23
CA ILE A 272 -20.51 -3.86 7.01
C ILE A 272 -21.06 -4.27 8.38
N GLU A 273 -22.22 -3.73 8.74
CA GLU A 273 -22.90 -4.04 10.02
C GLU A 273 -24.05 -5.03 9.87
N ASN A 274 -24.49 -5.29 8.64
CA ASN A 274 -25.65 -6.11 8.33
C ASN A 274 -25.29 -7.50 7.76
N TYR A 275 -24.07 -8.00 8.02
CA TYR A 275 -23.68 -9.35 7.65
C TYR A 275 -23.95 -10.33 8.80
N LEU A 276 -24.90 -11.24 8.61
CA LEU A 276 -25.31 -12.21 9.64
C LEU A 276 -24.11 -13.06 10.12
N GLY A 277 -24.02 -13.25 11.43
CA GLY A 277 -22.90 -13.96 12.07
C GLY A 277 -21.77 -13.05 12.58
N PHE A 278 -21.81 -11.75 12.27
CA PHE A 278 -20.82 -10.76 12.74
C PHE A 278 -21.50 -9.68 13.59
N PRO A 279 -21.74 -9.92 14.89
CA PRO A 279 -22.52 -9.02 15.73
C PRO A 279 -21.88 -7.64 15.96
N LYS A 280 -20.57 -7.52 15.74
CA LYS A 280 -19.82 -6.25 15.84
C LYS A 280 -19.60 -5.59 14.47
N GLY A 281 -20.17 -6.15 13.40
CA GLY A 281 -19.80 -5.84 12.04
C GLY A 281 -18.35 -6.25 11.71
N LEU A 282 -17.95 -5.99 10.48
CA LEU A 282 -16.59 -6.19 9.97
C LEU A 282 -16.34 -5.27 8.76
N SER A 283 -15.09 -5.11 8.35
CA SER A 283 -14.78 -4.42 7.09
C SER A 283 -14.98 -5.35 5.89
N GLY A 284 -15.16 -4.76 4.70
CA GLY A 284 -15.15 -5.52 3.45
C GLY A 284 -13.88 -6.33 3.26
N ALA A 285 -12.73 -5.74 3.59
CA ALA A 285 -11.43 -6.41 3.55
C ALA A 285 -11.36 -7.64 4.48
N ASP A 286 -11.86 -7.54 5.72
CA ASP A 286 -11.88 -8.68 6.66
C ASP A 286 -12.79 -9.81 6.14
N LEU A 287 -13.98 -9.45 5.63
CA LEU A 287 -14.89 -10.42 5.01
C LEU A 287 -14.22 -11.17 3.86
N THR A 288 -13.58 -10.43 2.95
CA THR A 288 -12.86 -10.98 1.80
C THR A 288 -11.70 -11.88 2.23
N GLN A 289 -10.88 -11.44 3.18
CA GLN A 289 -9.71 -12.20 3.64
C GLN A 289 -10.11 -13.54 4.27
N ARG A 290 -11.18 -13.54 5.08
CA ARG A 290 -11.74 -14.77 5.66
C ARG A 290 -12.24 -15.72 4.57
N ALA A 291 -12.95 -15.19 3.58
CA ALA A 291 -13.45 -15.97 2.45
C ALA A 291 -12.31 -16.58 1.62
N ILE A 292 -11.25 -15.81 1.30
CA ILE A 292 -10.06 -16.31 0.59
C ILE A 292 -9.39 -17.42 1.40
N THR A 293 -9.20 -17.22 2.71
CA THR A 293 -8.58 -18.21 3.60
C THR A 293 -9.37 -19.53 3.60
N GLN A 294 -10.70 -19.43 3.69
CA GLN A 294 -11.58 -20.60 3.66
C GLN A 294 -11.51 -21.31 2.31
N ALA A 295 -11.57 -20.57 1.20
CA ALA A 295 -11.53 -21.14 -0.13
C ALA A 295 -10.19 -21.85 -0.42
N ARG A 296 -9.05 -21.21 -0.07
CA ARG A 296 -7.72 -21.83 -0.21
C ARG A 296 -7.60 -23.12 0.61
N ARG A 297 -8.17 -23.17 1.82
CA ARG A 297 -8.17 -24.37 2.66
C ARG A 297 -8.86 -25.57 1.99
N PHE A 298 -9.89 -25.32 1.16
CA PHE A 298 -10.58 -26.35 0.40
C PHE A 298 -9.94 -26.63 -0.97
N GLY A 299 -8.74 -26.10 -1.25
CA GLY A 299 -8.01 -26.36 -2.48
C GLY A 299 -8.64 -25.72 -3.72
N ILE A 300 -9.50 -24.72 -3.55
CA ILE A 300 -10.07 -23.98 -4.68
C ILE A 300 -8.96 -23.23 -5.40
N GLU A 301 -8.94 -23.38 -6.71
CA GLU A 301 -8.01 -22.67 -7.58
C GLU A 301 -8.56 -21.27 -7.90
N PHE A 302 -7.69 -20.27 -7.79
CA PHE A 302 -8.00 -18.88 -8.12
C PHE A 302 -7.26 -18.49 -9.38
N LEU A 303 -8.01 -17.97 -10.35
CA LEU A 303 -7.47 -17.39 -11.57
C LEU A 303 -7.76 -15.89 -11.55
N SER A 304 -6.75 -15.09 -11.18
CA SER A 304 -6.91 -13.66 -10.93
C SER A 304 -5.59 -12.90 -11.16
N PRO A 305 -5.61 -11.73 -11.80
CA PRO A 305 -6.74 -11.14 -12.52
C PRO A 305 -6.91 -11.79 -13.90
N GLN A 306 -8.11 -12.22 -14.26
CA GLN A 306 -8.50 -12.70 -15.59
C GLN A 306 -9.96 -12.32 -15.92
N SER A 307 -10.17 -11.78 -17.12
CA SER A 307 -11.50 -11.44 -17.64
C SER A 307 -12.08 -12.60 -18.46
N VAL A 308 -13.36 -12.91 -18.25
CA VAL A 308 -14.12 -13.81 -19.13
C VAL A 308 -14.88 -12.98 -20.15
N VAL A 309 -14.75 -13.35 -21.43
CA VAL A 309 -15.39 -12.65 -22.56
C VAL A 309 -16.47 -13.48 -23.25
N GLY A 310 -16.59 -14.76 -22.91
CA GLY A 310 -17.64 -15.63 -23.47
C GLY A 310 -17.75 -16.97 -22.76
N VAL A 311 -18.94 -17.57 -22.86
CA VAL A 311 -19.21 -18.96 -22.45
C VAL A 311 -19.96 -19.66 -23.57
N GLU A 312 -19.39 -20.76 -24.06
CA GLU A 312 -19.97 -21.60 -25.10
C GLU A 312 -20.36 -22.96 -24.51
N THR A 313 -21.45 -23.55 -25.02
CA THR A 313 -21.79 -24.94 -24.73
C THR A 313 -21.30 -25.82 -25.86
N GLN A 314 -20.50 -26.84 -25.52
CA GLN A 314 -19.99 -27.83 -26.47
C GLN A 314 -20.34 -29.22 -25.94
N ASP A 315 -21.30 -29.89 -26.59
CA ASP A 315 -21.91 -31.14 -26.14
C ASP A 315 -22.39 -31.06 -24.68
N ASN A 316 -21.86 -31.94 -23.80
CA ASN A 316 -22.18 -31.97 -22.37
C ASN A 316 -21.27 -31.06 -21.53
N TYR A 317 -20.32 -30.35 -22.14
CA TYR A 317 -19.36 -29.51 -21.47
C TYR A 317 -19.62 -28.02 -21.75
N LYS A 318 -18.92 -27.17 -21.00
CA LYS A 318 -18.90 -25.72 -21.17
C LYS A 318 -17.46 -25.30 -21.42
N LYS A 319 -17.33 -24.26 -22.24
CA LYS A 319 -16.06 -23.66 -22.60
C LYS A 319 -16.12 -22.18 -22.22
N VAL A 320 -15.29 -21.78 -21.28
CA VAL A 320 -15.15 -20.40 -20.82
C VAL A 320 -13.99 -19.78 -21.60
N ILE A 321 -14.23 -18.65 -22.25
CA ILE A 321 -13.24 -17.95 -23.09
C ILE A 321 -12.71 -16.75 -22.29
N LEU A 322 -11.40 -16.74 -22.08
CA LEU A 322 -10.71 -15.64 -21.42
C LEU A 322 -10.34 -14.54 -22.44
N GLU A 323 -10.17 -13.31 -21.96
CA GLU A 323 -9.80 -12.16 -22.79
C GLU A 323 -8.47 -12.34 -23.53
N ASN A 324 -7.54 -13.12 -22.96
CA ASN A 324 -6.26 -13.47 -23.58
C ASN A 324 -6.38 -14.59 -24.66
N GLY A 325 -7.59 -15.11 -24.91
CA GLY A 325 -7.86 -16.20 -25.86
C GLY A 325 -7.71 -17.61 -25.30
N GLU A 326 -7.25 -17.79 -24.05
CA GLU A 326 -7.20 -19.08 -23.38
C GLU A 326 -8.62 -19.62 -23.13
N GLN A 327 -8.75 -20.94 -23.14
CA GLN A 327 -10.03 -21.64 -23.05
C GLN A 327 -10.02 -22.58 -21.86
N ILE A 328 -10.99 -22.41 -20.96
CA ILE A 328 -11.18 -23.28 -19.81
C ILE A 328 -12.35 -24.23 -20.09
N HIS A 329 -12.10 -25.53 -19.94
CA HIS A 329 -13.12 -26.56 -20.08
C HIS A 329 -13.69 -26.95 -18.72
N THR A 330 -15.02 -26.99 -18.62
CA THR A 330 -15.71 -27.25 -17.36
C THR A 330 -17.05 -27.96 -17.56
N LYS A 331 -17.52 -28.72 -16.58
CA LYS A 331 -18.83 -29.41 -16.66
C LYS A 331 -19.98 -28.45 -16.37
N ALA A 332 -19.80 -27.55 -15.41
CA ALA A 332 -20.79 -26.55 -15.00
C ALA A 332 -20.16 -25.17 -14.85
N VAL A 333 -20.97 -24.12 -15.10
CA VAL A 333 -20.59 -22.72 -14.90
C VAL A 333 -21.56 -22.07 -13.92
N ILE A 334 -21.03 -21.33 -12.95
CA ILE A 334 -21.81 -20.45 -12.07
C ILE A 334 -21.38 -19.02 -12.34
N ILE A 335 -22.33 -18.16 -12.74
CA ILE A 335 -22.07 -16.76 -13.04
C ILE A 335 -22.43 -15.92 -11.82
N THR A 336 -21.42 -15.31 -11.21
CA THR A 336 -21.51 -14.46 -10.02
C THR A 336 -20.84 -13.10 -10.24
N THR A 337 -20.90 -12.60 -11.47
CA THR A 337 -20.25 -11.36 -11.93
C THR A 337 -20.85 -10.07 -11.33
N GLY A 338 -21.93 -10.19 -10.57
CA GLY A 338 -22.54 -9.09 -9.85
C GLY A 338 -22.94 -7.94 -10.79
N VAL A 339 -22.48 -6.74 -10.46
CA VAL A 339 -22.94 -5.50 -11.08
C VAL A 339 -21.75 -4.54 -11.31
N GLN A 340 -21.82 -3.75 -12.38
CA GLN A 340 -20.92 -2.63 -12.63
C GLN A 340 -21.56 -1.32 -12.17
N TYR A 341 -20.78 -0.41 -11.57
CA TYR A 341 -21.28 0.91 -11.20
C TYR A 341 -21.92 1.62 -12.39
N ARG A 342 -23.07 2.26 -12.14
CA ARG A 342 -23.66 3.16 -13.11
C ARG A 342 -22.74 4.36 -13.26
N LYS A 343 -22.35 4.66 -14.50
CA LYS A 343 -21.70 5.94 -14.80
C LYS A 343 -22.66 7.08 -14.51
N LEU A 344 -22.12 8.15 -13.92
CA LEU A 344 -22.87 9.37 -13.73
C LEU A 344 -22.90 10.13 -15.05
N GLU A 345 -24.10 10.28 -15.62
CA GLU A 345 -24.33 11.09 -16.81
C GLU A 345 -24.29 12.58 -16.43
N ALA A 346 -23.11 13.17 -16.51
CA ALA A 346 -22.84 14.59 -16.30
C ALA A 346 -21.58 15.01 -17.07
N ASP A 347 -21.52 16.28 -17.46
CA ASP A 347 -20.42 16.78 -18.29
C ASP A 347 -19.10 16.75 -17.51
N GLY A 348 -18.01 16.36 -18.19
CA GLY A 348 -16.67 16.33 -17.61
C GLY A 348 -16.38 15.17 -16.63
N ILE A 349 -17.34 14.31 -16.28
CA ILE A 349 -17.11 13.20 -15.34
C ILE A 349 -16.03 12.22 -15.84
N ASP A 350 -16.12 11.80 -17.09
CA ASP A 350 -15.16 10.83 -17.65
C ASP A 350 -13.74 11.41 -17.75
N ASN A 351 -13.59 12.74 -17.88
CA ASN A 351 -12.29 13.42 -18.00
C ASN A 351 -11.43 13.31 -16.73
N TYR A 352 -12.08 13.23 -15.56
CA TYR A 352 -11.39 13.24 -14.26
C TYR A 352 -11.59 11.93 -13.48
N THR A 353 -12.09 10.87 -14.13
CA THR A 353 -12.22 9.56 -13.52
C THR A 353 -10.83 8.98 -13.23
N GLY A 354 -10.56 8.66 -11.97
CA GLY A 354 -9.23 8.29 -11.47
C GLY A 354 -8.30 9.49 -11.18
N ALA A 355 -8.75 10.71 -11.47
CA ALA A 355 -8.04 11.98 -11.23
C ALA A 355 -8.93 12.96 -10.44
N GLY A 356 -9.42 12.52 -9.28
CA GLY A 356 -10.32 13.27 -8.40
C GLY A 356 -11.79 12.80 -8.45
N ILE A 357 -12.20 12.04 -9.46
CA ILE A 357 -13.52 11.36 -9.49
C ILE A 357 -13.33 9.85 -9.35
N TYR A 358 -14.06 9.22 -8.44
CA TYR A 358 -13.89 7.80 -8.12
C TYR A 358 -15.22 7.06 -7.98
N TYR A 359 -15.25 5.80 -8.43
CA TYR A 359 -16.40 4.91 -8.33
C TYR A 359 -16.13 3.85 -7.27
N GLY A 360 -16.73 4.00 -6.08
CA GLY A 360 -16.59 3.02 -5.01
C GLY A 360 -15.16 2.74 -4.56
N ALA A 361 -14.44 3.79 -4.13
CA ALA A 361 -13.03 3.69 -3.71
C ALA A 361 -12.69 4.63 -2.54
N ALA A 362 -13.58 4.74 -1.55
CA ALA A 362 -13.39 5.62 -0.40
C ALA A 362 -12.13 5.30 0.43
N THR A 363 -11.75 4.02 0.54
CA THR A 363 -10.56 3.59 1.30
C THR A 363 -9.26 3.90 0.58
N THR A 364 -9.20 3.67 -0.73
CA THR A 364 -8.00 3.84 -1.57
C THR A 364 -7.57 5.31 -1.66
N GLU A 365 -8.54 6.24 -1.69
CA GLU A 365 -8.28 7.67 -1.95
C GLU A 365 -8.47 8.56 -0.72
N ALA A 366 -8.68 7.99 0.47
CA ALA A 366 -8.88 8.77 1.69
C ALA A 366 -7.72 9.72 2.02
N HIS A 367 -6.47 9.30 1.79
CA HIS A 367 -5.32 10.18 1.97
C HIS A 367 -5.37 11.40 1.03
N ALA A 368 -5.77 11.17 -0.23
CA ALA A 368 -5.92 12.22 -1.22
C ALA A 368 -7.03 13.22 -0.87
N CYS A 369 -8.00 12.80 -0.05
CA CYS A 369 -9.11 13.63 0.41
C CYS A 369 -8.76 14.53 1.60
N ARG A 370 -7.55 14.41 2.18
CA ARG A 370 -7.16 15.17 3.37
C ARG A 370 -7.30 16.68 3.16
N ASP A 371 -7.93 17.36 4.12
CA ASP A 371 -8.13 18.82 4.14
C ASP A 371 -8.91 19.40 2.94
N LYS A 372 -9.63 18.55 2.19
CA LYS A 372 -10.41 18.94 1.01
C LYS A 372 -11.91 18.83 1.24
N ASP A 373 -12.66 19.56 0.42
CA ASP A 373 -14.11 19.40 0.29
C ASP A 373 -14.40 18.20 -0.63
N VAL A 374 -15.13 17.22 -0.11
CA VAL A 374 -15.43 15.96 -0.79
C VAL A 374 -16.93 15.82 -1.03
N TYR A 375 -17.31 15.43 -2.24
CA TYR A 375 -18.70 15.21 -2.61
C TYR A 375 -18.97 13.72 -2.81
N ILE A 376 -20.10 13.24 -2.30
CA ILE A 376 -20.56 11.86 -2.41
C ILE A 376 -21.93 11.86 -3.07
N VAL A 377 -22.05 11.21 -4.23
CA VAL A 377 -23.32 11.12 -4.96
C VAL A 377 -23.98 9.79 -4.65
N GLY A 378 -25.07 9.81 -3.87
CA GLY A 378 -25.83 8.60 -3.54
C GLY A 378 -26.43 8.65 -2.13
N GLY A 379 -27.59 8.01 -1.97
CA GLY A 379 -28.35 8.02 -0.70
C GLY A 379 -28.55 6.63 -0.07
N GLY A 380 -27.77 5.63 -0.48
CA GLY A 380 -27.82 4.28 0.08
C GLY A 380 -26.73 4.03 1.13
N ASN A 381 -26.78 2.87 1.79
CA ASN A 381 -25.82 2.52 2.86
C ASN A 381 -24.35 2.66 2.47
N SER A 382 -23.96 2.22 1.26
CA SER A 382 -22.56 2.34 0.81
C SER A 382 -22.09 3.80 0.74
N ALA A 383 -22.97 4.73 0.33
CA ALA A 383 -22.65 6.15 0.27
C ALA A 383 -22.48 6.74 1.68
N GLY A 384 -23.37 6.39 2.62
CA GLY A 384 -23.27 6.84 4.01
C GLY A 384 -22.04 6.29 4.73
N GLN A 385 -21.69 5.02 4.51
CA GLN A 385 -20.47 4.41 5.09
C GLN A 385 -19.20 5.03 4.51
N ALA A 386 -19.20 5.38 3.23
CA ALA A 386 -18.11 6.14 2.61
C ALA A 386 -18.01 7.55 3.21
N ALA A 387 -19.14 8.22 3.45
CA ALA A 387 -19.17 9.54 4.06
C ALA A 387 -18.60 9.55 5.48
N MET A 388 -19.04 8.61 6.32
CA MET A 388 -18.51 8.43 7.69
C MET A 388 -17.03 8.07 7.70
N TYR A 389 -16.56 7.32 6.71
CA TYR A 389 -15.14 6.99 6.63
C TYR A 389 -14.31 8.22 6.24
N LEU A 390 -14.73 8.93 5.20
CA LEU A 390 -14.03 10.09 4.66
C LEU A 390 -14.09 11.31 5.57
N SER A 391 -15.09 11.42 6.46
CA SER A 391 -15.18 12.50 7.44
C SER A 391 -13.99 12.53 8.42
N ASN A 392 -13.27 11.42 8.58
CA ASN A 392 -12.04 11.37 9.40
C ASN A 392 -10.81 11.97 8.69
N PHE A 393 -10.92 12.30 7.41
CA PHE A 393 -9.80 12.78 6.59
C PHE A 393 -10.12 14.13 5.93
N ALA A 394 -11.31 14.26 5.36
CA ALA A 394 -11.76 15.42 4.62
C ALA A 394 -12.04 16.62 5.53
N LYS A 395 -11.90 17.83 4.97
CA LYS A 395 -12.32 19.05 5.62
C LYS A 395 -13.85 19.09 5.77
N ASN A 396 -14.56 18.80 4.69
CA ASN A 396 -16.02 18.68 4.65
C ASN A 396 -16.42 17.53 3.74
N VAL A 397 -17.50 16.83 4.08
CA VAL A 397 -18.12 15.79 3.27
C VAL A 397 -19.56 16.18 2.94
N TYR A 398 -19.87 16.28 1.65
CA TYR A 398 -21.18 16.64 1.15
C TYR A 398 -21.88 15.44 0.49
N ILE A 399 -22.99 14.99 1.06
CA ILE A 399 -23.79 13.90 0.50
C ILE A 399 -24.86 14.48 -0.41
N VAL A 400 -24.64 14.39 -1.72
CA VAL A 400 -25.52 14.89 -2.76
C VAL A 400 -26.58 13.84 -3.09
N ILE A 401 -27.84 14.18 -2.83
CA ILE A 401 -28.99 13.32 -3.11
C ILE A 401 -30.09 14.08 -3.86
N ARG A 402 -30.78 13.37 -4.74
CA ARG A 402 -31.94 13.91 -5.48
C ARG A 402 -33.22 13.97 -4.63
N LYS A 403 -33.23 13.25 -3.49
CA LYS A 403 -34.36 13.14 -2.56
C LYS A 403 -34.29 14.23 -1.48
N PRO A 404 -35.38 14.46 -0.72
CA PRO A 404 -35.35 15.38 0.43
C PRO A 404 -34.45 14.90 1.57
N ASP A 405 -34.35 13.58 1.76
CA ASP A 405 -33.60 12.98 2.87
C ASP A 405 -33.13 11.55 2.54
N LEU A 406 -32.42 10.95 3.49
CA LEU A 406 -31.84 9.61 3.39
C LEU A 406 -32.77 8.49 3.88
N SER A 407 -33.90 8.81 4.51
CA SER A 407 -34.76 7.86 5.26
C SER A 407 -35.33 6.74 4.40
N SER A 408 -35.53 7.00 3.11
CA SER A 408 -36.11 6.06 2.15
C SER A 408 -35.13 5.02 1.58
N SER A 409 -33.82 5.17 1.80
CA SER A 409 -32.81 4.28 1.20
C SER A 409 -31.60 3.96 2.06
N MET A 410 -31.41 4.66 3.18
CA MET A 410 -30.34 4.42 4.13
C MET A 410 -30.89 3.86 5.43
N SER A 411 -30.16 2.95 6.07
CA SER A 411 -30.51 2.40 7.37
C SER A 411 -30.47 3.47 8.46
N GLN A 412 -31.44 3.45 9.37
CA GLN A 412 -31.63 4.47 10.40
C GLN A 412 -30.37 4.74 11.24
N TYR A 413 -29.67 3.69 11.69
CA TYR A 413 -28.46 3.85 12.51
C TYR A 413 -27.40 4.74 11.83
N LEU A 414 -27.29 4.66 10.50
CA LEU A 414 -26.30 5.39 9.74
C LEU A 414 -26.74 6.84 9.52
N ILE A 415 -28.05 7.07 9.36
CA ILE A 415 -28.63 8.42 9.34
C ILE A 415 -28.32 9.13 10.67
N ASP A 416 -28.53 8.44 11.79
CA ASP A 416 -28.28 9.00 13.13
C ASP A 416 -26.78 9.33 13.33
N GLN A 417 -25.87 8.46 12.86
CA GLN A 417 -24.43 8.72 12.89
C GLN A 417 -24.02 9.93 12.05
N LEU A 418 -24.54 10.03 10.82
CA LEU A 418 -24.25 11.14 9.92
C LEU A 418 -24.75 12.47 10.51
N ALA A 419 -25.93 12.48 11.13
CA ALA A 419 -26.49 13.67 11.78
C ALA A 419 -25.65 14.13 12.98
N GLY A 420 -24.94 13.22 13.65
CA GLY A 420 -24.03 13.53 14.76
C GLY A 420 -22.62 13.93 14.36
N THR A 421 -22.29 13.99 13.06
CA THR A 421 -20.93 14.24 12.58
C THR A 421 -20.78 15.65 12.03
N GLU A 422 -19.94 16.47 12.67
CA GLU A 422 -19.89 17.93 12.45
C GLU A 422 -19.52 18.36 11.02
N ASN A 423 -18.62 17.64 10.36
CA ASN A 423 -18.13 17.98 9.02
C ASN A 423 -18.85 17.22 7.89
N VAL A 424 -20.01 16.62 8.17
CA VAL A 424 -20.85 15.97 7.18
C VAL A 424 -22.11 16.78 6.96
N SER A 425 -22.42 17.07 5.70
CA SER A 425 -23.61 17.83 5.31
C SER A 425 -24.39 17.10 4.22
N ILE A 426 -25.71 17.01 4.40
CA ILE A 426 -26.62 16.48 3.37
C ILE A 426 -26.99 17.64 2.44
N VAL A 427 -26.89 17.39 1.13
CA VAL A 427 -27.25 18.33 0.08
C VAL A 427 -28.45 17.75 -0.67
N PRO A 428 -29.68 18.01 -0.18
CA PRO A 428 -30.90 17.41 -0.72
C PRO A 428 -31.32 18.08 -2.03
N HIS A 429 -32.26 17.43 -2.75
CA HIS A 429 -32.82 17.94 -4.02
C HIS A 429 -31.75 18.38 -5.02
N SER A 430 -30.59 17.73 -5.03
CA SER A 430 -29.44 18.20 -5.79
C SER A 430 -28.82 17.09 -6.64
N ALA A 431 -28.18 17.50 -7.73
CA ALA A 431 -27.41 16.62 -8.59
C ALA A 431 -26.13 17.33 -9.08
N ILE A 432 -25.10 16.55 -9.38
CA ILE A 432 -23.94 17.03 -10.11
C ILE A 432 -24.36 17.19 -11.58
N GLU A 433 -24.20 18.39 -12.11
CA GLU A 433 -24.47 18.71 -13.52
C GLU A 433 -23.19 18.63 -14.36
N ALA A 434 -22.06 19.07 -13.80
CA ALA A 434 -20.77 19.02 -14.47
C ALA A 434 -19.61 18.95 -13.46
N ALA A 435 -18.47 18.42 -13.91
CA ALA A 435 -17.18 18.48 -13.23
C ALA A 435 -16.20 19.32 -14.05
N HIS A 436 -15.30 20.03 -13.37
CA HIS A 436 -14.37 20.97 -14.00
C HIS A 436 -12.98 20.89 -13.37
N GLY A 437 -11.98 21.21 -14.18
CA GLY A 437 -10.58 21.38 -13.81
C GLY A 437 -9.66 21.25 -15.03
N GLU A 438 -8.37 21.49 -14.87
CA GLU A 438 -7.43 21.40 -16.00
C GLU A 438 -6.92 19.96 -16.20
N THR A 439 -6.25 19.42 -15.19
CA THR A 439 -5.65 18.07 -15.22
C THR A 439 -6.37 17.07 -14.32
N HIS A 440 -7.12 17.58 -13.33
CA HIS A 440 -7.83 16.81 -12.32
C HIS A 440 -9.07 17.58 -11.86
N LEU A 441 -9.92 16.95 -11.06
CA LEU A 441 -11.08 17.62 -10.49
C LEU A 441 -10.67 18.76 -9.56
N GLU A 442 -11.19 19.96 -9.83
CA GLU A 442 -11.01 21.14 -8.98
C GLU A 442 -12.35 21.65 -8.42
N CYS A 443 -13.43 21.45 -9.16
CA CYS A 443 -14.75 21.94 -8.80
C CYS A 443 -15.88 21.18 -9.50
N VAL A 444 -17.08 21.24 -8.91
CA VAL A 444 -18.31 20.67 -9.46
C VAL A 444 -19.37 21.74 -9.62
N SER A 445 -20.19 21.62 -10.68
CA SER A 445 -21.46 22.33 -10.80
C SER A 445 -22.55 21.52 -10.12
N LEU A 446 -23.09 22.06 -9.03
CA LEU A 446 -24.20 21.49 -8.30
C LEU A 446 -25.49 22.17 -8.75
N LYS A 447 -26.43 21.38 -9.28
CA LYS A 447 -27.76 21.83 -9.65
C LYS A 447 -28.77 21.46 -8.59
N ASN A 448 -29.49 22.44 -8.08
CA ASN A 448 -30.68 22.23 -7.26
C ASN A 448 -31.87 21.96 -8.21
N LEU A 449 -32.53 20.82 -8.02
CA LEU A 449 -33.57 20.29 -8.90
C LEU A 449 -34.95 20.92 -8.67
N GLU A 450 -35.15 21.66 -7.58
CA GLU A 450 -36.41 22.37 -7.30
C GLU A 450 -36.37 23.80 -7.83
N THR A 451 -35.22 24.46 -7.67
CA THR A 451 -35.02 25.86 -8.07
C THR A 451 -34.37 26.01 -9.44
N GLU A 452 -33.88 24.91 -10.01
CA GLU A 452 -33.06 24.87 -11.23
C GLU A 452 -31.76 25.70 -11.15
N LYS A 453 -31.40 26.20 -9.96
CA LYS A 453 -30.20 27.00 -9.74
C LYS A 453 -28.96 26.11 -9.79
N VAL A 454 -27.96 26.55 -10.56
CA VAL A 454 -26.65 25.90 -10.66
C VAL A 454 -25.61 26.74 -9.93
N GLU A 455 -24.84 26.11 -9.04
CA GLU A 455 -23.73 26.74 -8.33
C GLU A 455 -22.45 25.94 -8.53
N LYS A 456 -21.35 26.65 -8.83
CA LYS A 456 -20.02 26.05 -8.90
C LYS A 456 -19.40 26.03 -7.50
N LYS A 457 -18.94 24.86 -7.06
CA LYS A 457 -18.31 24.67 -5.74
C LYS A 457 -16.92 24.04 -5.88
N PRO A 458 -15.91 24.47 -5.10
CA PRO A 458 -14.64 23.76 -4.99
C PRO A 458 -14.88 22.30 -4.58
N ALA A 459 -14.14 21.38 -5.19
CA ALA A 459 -14.24 19.95 -4.90
C ALA A 459 -12.86 19.31 -5.09
N GLY A 460 -12.31 18.77 -4.00
CA GLY A 460 -11.06 18.02 -4.07
C GLY A 460 -11.26 16.55 -4.41
N ALA A 461 -12.47 16.02 -4.22
CA ALA A 461 -12.86 14.69 -4.69
C ALA A 461 -14.37 14.58 -4.90
N LEU A 462 -14.77 13.71 -5.84
CA LEU A 462 -16.15 13.29 -6.08
C LEU A 462 -16.23 11.76 -6.09
N LEU A 463 -17.01 11.19 -5.17
CA LEU A 463 -17.24 9.75 -5.10
C LEU A 463 -18.66 9.40 -5.51
N ILE A 464 -18.80 8.44 -6.42
CA ILE A 464 -20.08 8.11 -7.05
C ILE A 464 -20.59 6.76 -6.55
N PHE A 465 -21.78 6.77 -5.94
CA PHE A 465 -22.50 5.63 -5.34
C PHE A 465 -23.96 5.54 -5.81
N ILE A 466 -24.21 5.72 -7.11
CA ILE A 466 -25.57 5.77 -7.71
C ILE A 466 -26.12 4.39 -8.14
N GLY A 467 -25.66 3.33 -7.47
CA GLY A 467 -26.04 1.96 -7.78
C GLY A 467 -25.33 1.40 -9.01
N ALA A 468 -25.81 0.26 -9.50
CA ALA A 468 -25.09 -0.55 -10.45
C ALA A 468 -26.02 -1.22 -11.47
N ARG A 469 -25.47 -1.75 -12.57
CA ARG A 469 -26.19 -2.53 -13.59
C ARG A 469 -25.60 -3.95 -13.66
N PRO A 470 -26.42 -5.00 -13.87
CA PRO A 470 -25.91 -6.37 -14.03
C PRO A 470 -24.84 -6.45 -15.11
N TYR A 471 -23.75 -7.17 -14.84
CA TYR A 471 -22.68 -7.39 -15.81
C TYR A 471 -22.88 -8.73 -16.53
N THR A 472 -23.76 -8.71 -17.54
CA THR A 472 -24.22 -9.90 -18.28
C THR A 472 -24.11 -9.76 -19.80
N SER A 473 -23.48 -8.70 -20.33
CA SER A 473 -23.41 -8.49 -21.78
C SER A 473 -22.54 -9.52 -22.53
N TRP A 474 -21.69 -10.25 -21.81
CA TRP A 474 -20.79 -11.26 -22.38
C TRP A 474 -21.38 -12.67 -22.36
N THR A 475 -22.56 -12.87 -21.74
CA THR A 475 -23.16 -14.19 -21.52
C THR A 475 -24.03 -14.69 -22.68
N GLY A 476 -24.05 -14.00 -23.82
CA GLY A 476 -24.90 -14.32 -24.97
C GLY A 476 -24.49 -13.57 -26.23
#